data_AF-A0A2D9WQA9-F1
#
_entry.id   AF-A0A2D9WQA9-F1
#
_cell.length_a   1.000
_cell.length_b   1.000
_cell.length_c   1.000
_cell.angle_alpha   90.00
_cell.angle_beta   90.00
_cell.angle_gamma   90.00
#
_symmetry.space_group_name_H-M   'P 1'
#
loop_
_entity.id
_entity.type
_entity.pdbx_description
1 polymer ?
#
loop_
_entity_poly.entity_id
_entity_poly.type
_entity_poly.pdbx_seq_one_letter_code
_entity_poly.pdbx_strand_id
1 'polypeptide(L)'
;MKRRDSIKTITLGAIGASYLLNGCYGVNHEKIKRSLTRYQYGRTPQEKLYDDKLFNQEFFTDEELTTLNKLCNLILPPNDYGSIEEAEVVQLIEFMAKDIPSYQKPLRDGIDWINEQSELNFN
;
A
#
# COMPACT_ATOMS: atom_id res chain seq x y z
N MET A 1 23.28 17.94 11.74
CA MET A 1 22.76 17.46 10.44
C MET A 1 22.27 18.67 9.64
N LYS A 2 22.69 18.86 8.38
CA LYS A 2 22.30 20.03 7.58
C LYS A 2 20.88 19.82 7.04
N ARG A 3 19.95 20.69 7.44
CA ARG A 3 18.49 20.57 7.16
C ARG A 3 18.12 20.50 5.67
N ARG A 4 19.02 20.94 4.79
CA ARG A 4 18.85 20.88 3.33
C ARG A 4 19.05 19.48 2.73
N ASP A 5 19.82 18.63 3.39
CA ASP A 5 20.07 17.27 2.89
C ASP A 5 18.91 16.33 3.26
N SER A 6 18.24 16.56 4.39
CA SER A 6 17.04 15.83 4.80
C SER A 6 15.84 16.01 3.85
N ILE A 7 15.74 17.16 3.18
CA ILE A 7 14.67 17.42 2.21
C ILE A 7 14.91 16.63 0.92
N LYS A 8 16.18 16.40 0.54
CA LYS A 8 16.53 15.59 -0.64
C LYS A 8 16.29 14.10 -0.42
N THR A 9 16.32 13.64 0.84
CA THR A 9 16.03 12.25 1.19
C THR A 9 14.52 11.92 1.18
N ILE A 10 13.65 12.92 1.35
CA ILE A 10 12.19 12.76 1.30
C ILE A 10 11.69 12.49 -0.13
N THR A 11 12.43 12.91 -1.16
CA THR A 11 12.04 12.76 -2.57
C THR A 11 12.37 11.37 -3.16
N LEU A 12 13.10 10.51 -2.45
CA LEU A 12 13.58 9.22 -2.96
C LEU A 12 12.97 8.02 -2.19
N GLY A 13 11.69 8.14 -1.83
CA GLY A 13 10.95 7.19 -0.98
C GLY A 13 9.74 6.53 -1.66
N ALA A 14 9.66 6.51 -2.99
CA ALA A 14 8.74 5.62 -3.70
C ALA A 14 9.42 4.26 -3.87
N ILE A 15 8.66 3.16 -3.79
CA ILE A 15 9.06 1.74 -3.87
C ILE A 15 9.33 1.09 -2.50
N GLY A 16 8.39 0.29 -2.04
CA GLY A 16 8.18 -0.12 -0.66
C GLY A 16 6.87 -0.89 -0.39
N ALA A 17 6.30 -1.63 -1.33
CA ALA A 17 5.03 -2.33 -1.08
C ALA A 17 4.85 -3.65 -1.85
N SER A 18 5.88 -4.49 -1.74
CA SER A 18 5.94 -5.69 -2.56
C SER A 18 5.39 -6.96 -1.87
N TYR A 19 4.89 -6.90 -0.63
CA TYR A 19 4.53 -8.12 0.13
C TYR A 19 3.27 -8.83 -0.38
N LEU A 20 2.46 -8.17 -1.22
CA LEU A 20 1.17 -8.66 -1.73
C LEU A 20 1.28 -9.28 -3.14
N LEU A 21 2.49 -9.40 -3.68
CA LEU A 21 2.69 -9.54 -5.13
C LEU A 21 3.17 -10.92 -5.60
N ASN A 22 3.09 -11.94 -4.75
CA ASN A 22 3.35 -13.32 -5.22
C ASN A 22 2.20 -13.87 -6.09
N GLY A 23 0.99 -13.30 -6.01
CA GLY A 23 -0.16 -13.76 -6.79
C GLY A 23 -0.32 -13.10 -8.17
N CYS A 24 -0.11 -11.78 -8.29
CA CYS A 24 -0.57 -11.05 -9.49
C CYS A 24 0.46 -10.11 -10.15
N TYR A 25 1.54 -9.69 -9.47
CA TYR A 25 2.48 -8.69 -10.02
C TYR A 25 3.97 -9.10 -10.02
N GLY A 26 4.30 -10.35 -9.71
CA GLY A 26 5.64 -10.92 -9.93
C GLY A 26 6.77 -10.23 -9.16
N VAL A 27 6.50 -9.66 -7.98
CA VAL A 27 7.52 -8.94 -7.21
C VAL A 27 8.19 -9.85 -6.19
N ASN A 28 9.52 -9.91 -6.27
CA ASN A 28 10.38 -10.83 -5.53
C ASN A 28 10.47 -10.49 -4.03
N HIS A 29 10.16 -11.47 -3.18
CA HIS A 29 10.18 -11.43 -1.71
C HIS A 29 11.50 -10.90 -1.10
N GLU A 30 12.63 -11.13 -1.78
CA GLU A 30 13.96 -10.63 -1.36
C GLU A 30 14.08 -9.11 -1.48
N LYS A 31 13.45 -8.49 -2.49
CA LYS A 31 13.55 -7.03 -2.71
C LYS A 31 12.81 -6.23 -1.64
N ILE A 32 11.75 -6.79 -1.09
CA ILE A 32 10.88 -6.20 -0.07
C ILE A 32 11.54 -6.20 1.29
N LYS A 33 12.06 -7.36 1.69
CA LYS A 33 12.87 -7.50 2.89
C LYS A 33 14.06 -6.54 2.84
N ARG A 34 14.66 -6.33 1.65
CA ARG A 34 15.76 -5.38 1.40
C ARG A 34 15.36 -3.92 1.27
N SER A 35 14.07 -3.55 1.13
CA SER A 35 13.64 -2.13 1.21
C SER A 35 13.33 -1.76 2.66
N LEU A 36 12.66 -2.64 3.40
CA LEU A 36 12.36 -2.47 4.83
C LEU A 36 13.62 -2.48 5.71
N THR A 37 14.62 -3.32 5.38
CA THR A 37 15.91 -3.37 6.10
C THR A 37 16.96 -2.39 5.59
N ARG A 38 16.71 -1.67 4.48
CA ARG A 38 17.70 -0.75 3.88
C ARG A 38 18.02 0.44 4.78
N TYR A 39 17.09 0.78 5.66
CA TYR A 39 17.23 1.85 6.63
C TYR A 39 17.23 1.22 8.02
N GLN A 40 18.37 1.24 8.72
CA GLN A 40 18.42 1.03 10.18
C GLN A 40 17.78 2.27 10.83
N TYR A 41 16.45 2.37 10.71
CA TYR A 41 15.67 3.37 11.43
C TYR A 41 15.81 3.06 12.92
N GLY A 42 15.96 4.09 13.76
CA GLY A 42 16.21 3.98 15.20
C GLY A 42 15.01 3.46 16.01
N ARG A 43 14.32 2.43 15.51
CA ARG A 43 13.20 1.75 16.17
C ARG A 43 13.70 0.93 17.35
N THR A 44 12.96 1.00 18.45
CA THR A 44 13.09 0.09 19.58
C THR A 44 12.75 -1.35 19.16
N PRO A 45 13.23 -2.38 19.89
CA PRO A 45 12.85 -3.76 19.61
C PRO A 45 11.33 -4.01 19.61
N GLN A 46 10.57 -3.28 20.45
CA GLN A 46 9.12 -3.40 20.52
C GLN A 46 8.43 -2.86 19.27
N GLU A 47 8.87 -1.71 18.75
CA GLU A 47 8.34 -1.15 17.51
C GLU A 47 8.65 -2.07 16.32
N LYS A 48 9.85 -2.65 16.25
CA LYS A 48 10.18 -3.61 15.19
C LYS A 48 9.23 -4.81 15.20
N LEU A 49 8.94 -5.36 16.39
CA LEU A 49 7.99 -6.46 16.53
C LEU A 49 6.56 -6.07 16.14
N TYR A 50 6.17 -4.81 16.39
CA TYR A 50 4.87 -4.30 15.96
C TYR A 50 4.81 -4.17 14.43
N ASP A 51 5.82 -3.53 13.83
CA ASP A 51 5.96 -3.38 12.38
C ASP A 51 5.94 -4.76 11.69
N ASP A 52 6.72 -5.72 12.20
CA ASP A 52 6.75 -7.09 11.67
C ASP A 52 5.36 -7.76 11.77
N LYS A 53 4.63 -7.56 12.87
CA LYS A 53 3.25 -8.07 12.99
C LYS A 53 2.31 -7.43 11.99
N LEU A 54 2.48 -6.14 11.72
CA LEU A 54 1.65 -5.38 10.80
C LEU A 54 1.90 -5.80 9.34
N PHE A 55 3.17 -5.97 8.96
CA PHE A 55 3.55 -6.40 7.62
C PHE A 55 3.19 -7.86 7.30
N ASN A 56 3.04 -8.71 8.31
CA ASN A 56 2.62 -10.11 8.15
C ASN A 56 1.09 -10.29 8.14
N GLN A 57 0.30 -9.24 8.36
CA GLN A 57 -1.15 -9.31 8.25
C GLN A 57 -1.58 -9.03 6.81
N GLU A 58 -2.77 -9.52 6.46
CA GLU A 58 -3.49 -9.20 5.22
C GLU A 58 -4.87 -8.66 5.62
N PHE A 59 -5.32 -7.58 4.98
CA PHE A 59 -6.63 -6.99 5.29
C PHE A 59 -7.62 -7.14 4.14
N PHE A 60 -7.19 -6.77 2.93
CA PHE A 60 -7.98 -6.92 1.71
C PHE A 60 -7.75 -8.29 1.06
N THR A 61 -8.77 -8.81 0.39
CA THR A 61 -8.65 -9.97 -0.51
C THR A 61 -8.03 -9.55 -1.85
N ASP A 62 -7.57 -10.52 -2.63
CA ASP A 62 -7.03 -10.26 -3.98
C ASP A 62 -8.04 -9.56 -4.91
N GLU A 63 -9.33 -9.89 -4.75
CA GLU A 63 -10.43 -9.28 -5.49
C GLU A 63 -10.63 -7.82 -5.07
N GLU A 64 -10.65 -7.55 -3.77
CA GLU A 64 -10.75 -6.18 -3.22
C GLU A 64 -9.56 -5.33 -3.65
N LEU A 65 -8.34 -5.88 -3.67
CA LEU A 65 -7.14 -5.20 -4.16
C LEU A 65 -7.22 -4.89 -5.65
N THR A 66 -7.77 -5.80 -6.45
CA THR A 66 -7.98 -5.58 -7.87
C THR A 66 -8.99 -4.46 -8.13
N THR A 67 -10.09 -4.44 -7.37
CA THR A 67 -11.08 -3.36 -7.44
C THR A 67 -10.48 -2.02 -7.00
N LEU A 68 -9.74 -1.99 -5.89
CA LEU A 68 -9.02 -0.80 -5.43
C LEU A 68 -8.03 -0.28 -6.47
N ASN A 69 -7.24 -1.15 -7.11
CA ASN A 69 -6.31 -0.74 -8.16
C ASN A 69 -7.03 -0.05 -9.32
N LYS A 70 -8.16 -0.61 -9.79
CA LYS A 70 -8.98 0.01 -10.83
C LYS A 70 -9.53 1.36 -10.38
N LEU A 71 -10.07 1.45 -9.16
CA LEU A 71 -10.60 2.70 -8.61
C LEU A 71 -9.52 3.78 -8.47
N CYS A 72 -8.34 3.42 -7.96
CA CYS A 72 -7.20 4.34 -7.82
C CYS A 72 -6.72 4.84 -9.18
N ASN A 73 -6.60 3.96 -10.19
CA ASN A 73 -6.25 4.37 -11.56
C ASN A 73 -7.33 5.24 -12.21
N LEU A 74 -8.61 5.04 -11.86
CA LEU A 74 -9.69 5.89 -12.36
C LEU A 74 -9.63 7.30 -11.75
N ILE A 75 -9.35 7.39 -10.44
CA ILE A 75 -9.26 8.67 -9.71
C ILE A 75 -8.00 9.45 -10.11
N LEU A 76 -6.87 8.76 -10.19
CA LEU A 76 -5.59 9.34 -10.60
C LEU A 76 -4.96 8.48 -11.69
N PRO A 77 -5.32 8.72 -12.96
CA PRO A 77 -4.69 8.03 -14.08
C PRO A 77 -3.18 8.32 -14.15
N PRO A 78 -2.40 7.41 -14.73
CA PRO A 78 -0.99 7.64 -15.00
C PRO A 78 -0.76 8.94 -15.77
N ASN A 79 0.28 9.66 -15.39
CA ASN A 79 0.65 10.93 -16.03
C ASN A 79 2.18 11.05 -16.11
N ASP A 80 2.67 12.18 -16.64
CA ASP A 80 4.10 12.43 -16.83
C ASP A 80 4.94 12.38 -15.54
N TYR A 81 4.30 12.46 -14.37
CA TYR A 81 4.94 12.38 -13.06
C TYR A 81 4.91 10.97 -12.44
N GLY A 82 4.26 10.00 -13.09
CA GLY A 82 4.23 8.60 -12.68
C GLY A 82 2.82 8.01 -12.56
N SER A 83 2.74 6.79 -12.04
CA SER A 83 1.49 6.05 -11.82
C SER A 83 1.24 5.68 -10.36
N ILE A 84 0.03 5.22 -10.06
CA ILE A 84 -0.34 4.76 -8.73
C ILE A 84 0.37 3.46 -8.34
N GLU A 85 0.81 2.66 -9.32
CA GLU A 85 1.66 1.47 -9.10
C GLU A 85 3.09 1.86 -8.72
N GLU A 86 3.67 2.85 -9.40
CA GLU A 86 5.02 3.34 -9.08
C GLU A 86 5.08 3.97 -7.69
N ALA A 87 3.99 4.63 -7.28
CA ALA A 87 3.81 5.20 -5.95
C ALA A 87 3.23 4.22 -4.92
N GLU A 88 2.86 3.00 -5.32
CA GLU A 88 2.33 1.93 -4.47
C GLU A 88 1.14 2.35 -3.59
N VAL A 89 0.22 3.10 -4.19
CA VAL A 89 -0.92 3.72 -3.49
C VAL A 89 -1.84 2.67 -2.88
N VAL A 90 -2.14 1.60 -3.62
CA VAL A 90 -3.04 0.52 -3.16
C VAL A 90 -2.47 -0.15 -1.90
N GLN A 91 -1.17 -0.36 -1.87
CA GLN A 91 -0.53 -1.01 -0.73
C GLN A 91 -0.36 -0.07 0.46
N LEU A 92 -0.19 1.24 0.22
CA LEU A 92 -0.29 2.23 1.28
C LEU A 92 -1.70 2.22 1.91
N ILE A 93 -2.76 2.13 1.10
CA ILE A 93 -4.13 2.02 1.61
C ILE A 93 -4.30 0.78 2.48
N GLU A 94 -3.78 -0.37 2.04
CA GLU A 94 -3.82 -1.60 2.83
C GLU A 94 -3.02 -1.48 4.14
N PHE A 95 -1.82 -0.89 4.10
CA PHE A 95 -1.03 -0.62 5.28
C PHE A 95 -1.79 0.27 6.27
N MET A 96 -2.40 1.35 5.80
CA MET A 96 -3.21 2.24 6.64
C MET A 96 -4.43 1.54 7.23
N ALA A 97 -5.10 0.65 6.48
CA ALA A 97 -6.22 -0.12 6.98
C ALA A 97 -5.81 -1.07 8.11
N LYS A 98 -4.60 -1.63 8.06
CA LYS A 98 -4.04 -2.47 9.12
C LYS A 98 -3.66 -1.65 10.36
N ASP A 99 -3.00 -0.51 10.15
CA ASP A 99 -2.46 0.34 11.24
C ASP A 99 -3.55 1.15 11.95
N ILE A 100 -4.62 1.53 11.23
CA ILE A 100 -5.71 2.37 11.73
C ILE A 100 -7.03 1.60 11.67
N PRO A 101 -7.44 0.90 12.75
CA PRO A 101 -8.62 0.03 12.74
C PRO A 101 -9.93 0.75 12.38
N SER A 102 -10.04 2.05 12.65
CA SER A 102 -11.22 2.84 12.29
C SER A 102 -11.41 3.00 10.78
N TYR A 103 -10.39 2.75 9.96
CA TYR A 103 -10.49 2.80 8.49
C TYR A 103 -10.98 1.49 7.87
N GLN A 104 -10.88 0.37 8.59
CA GLN A 104 -11.22 -0.95 8.05
C GLN A 104 -12.66 -1.05 7.55
N LYS A 105 -13.61 -0.72 8.43
CA LYS A 105 -15.04 -0.81 8.12
C LYS A 105 -15.45 0.13 6.98
N PRO A 106 -15.13 1.45 7.00
CA PRO A 106 -15.46 2.34 5.90
C PRO A 106 -14.87 1.91 4.55
N LEU A 107 -13.65 1.38 4.54
CA LEU A 107 -13.01 0.94 3.30
C LEU A 107 -13.70 -0.30 2.72
N ARG A 108 -14.00 -1.31 3.54
CA ARG A 108 -14.66 -2.53 3.08
C ARG A 108 -16.09 -2.28 2.64
N ASP A 109 -16.88 -1.61 3.49
CA ASP A 109 -18.25 -1.24 3.16
C ASP A 109 -18.32 -0.39 1.89
N GLY A 110 -17.33 0.47 1.65
CA GLY A 110 -17.25 1.30 0.45
C GLY A 110 -16.99 0.48 -0.82
N ILE A 111 -16.08 -0.49 -0.77
CA ILE A 111 -15.81 -1.40 -1.91
C ILE A 111 -17.05 -2.25 -2.20
N ASP A 112 -17.66 -2.83 -1.17
CA ASP A 112 -18.87 -3.63 -1.30
C ASP A 112 -20.01 -2.82 -1.92
N TRP A 113 -20.23 -1.60 -1.43
CA TRP A 113 -21.24 -0.71 -1.99
C TRP A 113 -21.01 -0.39 -3.46
N ILE A 114 -19.76 -0.13 -3.88
CA ILE A 114 -19.42 0.11 -5.29
C ILE A 114 -19.74 -1.12 -6.15
N ASN A 115 -19.38 -2.31 -5.67
CA ASN A 115 -19.66 -3.56 -6.38
C ASN A 115 -21.17 -3.79 -6.51
N GLU A 116 -21.94 -3.62 -5.44
CA GLU A 116 -23.40 -3.72 -5.45
C GLU A 116 -24.03 -2.73 -6.43
N GLN A 117 -23.59 -1.47 -6.43
CA GLN A 117 -24.09 -0.47 -7.39
C GLN A 117 -23.72 -0.83 -8.82
N SER A 118 -22.54 -1.39 -9.07
CA SER A 118 -22.13 -1.82 -10.41
C SER A 118 -23.04 -2.94 -10.93
N GLU A 119 -23.29 -3.95 -10.10
CA GLU A 119 -24.18 -5.08 -10.43
C GLU A 119 -25.60 -4.59 -10.74
N LEU A 120 -26.16 -3.71 -9.91
CA LEU A 120 -27.54 -3.21 -10.10
C LEU A 120 -27.74 -2.36 -11.36
N ASN A 121 -26.69 -1.69 -11.86
CA ASN A 121 -26.82 -0.72 -12.96
C ASN A 121 -26.30 -1.25 -14.30
N PHE A 122 -25.44 -2.27 -14.31
CA PHE A 122 -24.71 -2.68 -15.51
C PHE A 122 -24.78 -4.18 -15.84
N ASN A 123 -25.40 -5.00 -14.98
CA ASN A 123 -25.73 -6.41 -15.25
C ASN A 123 -27.24 -6.62 -15.31
#